data_AF-A0A7S0KGA8-F1
#
_entry.id   AF-A0A7S0KGA8-F1
#
_cell.length_a   1.000
_cell.length_b   1.000
_cell.length_c   1.000
_cell.angle_alpha   90.00
_cell.angle_beta   90.00
_cell.angle_gamma   90.00
#
_symmetry.space_group_name_H-M   'P 1'
#
loop_
_entity.id
_entity.type
_entity.pdbx_description
1 polymer ?
#
loop_
_entity_poly.entity_id
_entity_poly.type
_entity_poly.pdbx_seq_one_letter_code
_entity_poly.pdbx_strand_id
1 'polypeptide(L)'
;MSTFGMISHATTRAVSANARVTARKDVDNRAQRQARVTTSRGKRTVETRANASEIDAMNENFASQTPLQIMDAALEKFGDGLAIAFSGAEDVALIQYAALTGKPYRVFSLDTGRLNPETYELFDKVEKHFGIKIEYCFPEAQAVKDLVNEKGLFSFYEDGHKECCGVRKVKPLRAKLSTLTAWVTGQRKDQSPGTRNEVPACQVDPVFEGAKGGAGSLVKFNPLTDATSQEVWDFLRVMGTPVNELHEKGYVSIGCAPCTRPVLPGQQEREGRWWWEDASDKECGLHSGNLSAEAKAAQDAREATEEDLFKNSKVHALTRADIEKLKDEATHAETTIAVLYAPWCKFCQRMQGGYENAAENLSPKGIKFVKFRADRDEKEWSKENLSLESFPTVLLFPKGRSGYVKLGSERRDADSLQIFIESIVGKL
;
A
#
# COMPACT_ATOMS: atom_id res chain seq x y z
N MET A 1 -40.29 11.66 47.39
CA MET A 1 -39.03 12.40 47.15
C MET A 1 -38.45 11.88 45.84
N SER A 2 -38.28 12.60 44.74
CA SER A 2 -38.73 13.91 44.30
C SER A 2 -38.83 13.83 42.77
N THR A 3 -39.94 14.34 42.25
CA THR A 3 -40.28 14.61 40.85
C THR A 3 -39.46 15.76 40.27
N PHE A 4 -39.17 15.74 38.96
CA PHE A 4 -39.16 16.87 37.99
C PHE A 4 -38.70 16.30 36.63
N GLY A 5 -39.32 16.50 35.46
CA GLY A 5 -40.42 17.35 35.03
C GLY A 5 -40.21 17.69 33.54
N MET A 6 -40.93 17.00 32.64
CA MET A 6 -41.03 17.38 31.22
C MET A 6 -42.00 18.57 31.10
N ILE A 7 -41.64 19.60 30.32
CA ILE A 7 -42.58 20.64 29.88
C ILE A 7 -42.43 20.83 28.38
N SER A 8 -43.47 20.39 27.67
CA SER A 8 -43.89 20.81 26.32
C SER A 8 -44.69 22.10 26.46
N HIS A 9 -44.51 23.08 25.56
CA HIS A 9 -45.53 24.10 25.28
C HIS A 9 -45.49 24.48 23.79
N ALA A 10 -46.57 24.12 23.09
CA ALA A 10 -47.00 24.73 21.84
C ALA A 10 -48.09 25.75 22.17
N THR A 11 -48.05 26.93 21.57
CA THR A 11 -49.21 27.83 21.52
C THR A 11 -49.25 28.59 20.21
N THR A 12 -50.36 28.37 19.52
CA THR A 12 -50.85 29.01 18.30
C THR A 12 -51.35 30.43 18.60
N ARG A 13 -51.11 31.39 17.69
CA ARG A 13 -52.08 32.48 17.42
C ARG A 13 -51.84 33.06 16.03
N ALA A 14 -52.90 33.08 15.24
CA ALA A 14 -53.01 33.72 13.95
C ALA A 14 -53.93 34.96 14.04
N VAL A 15 -54.03 35.67 12.90
CA VAL A 15 -54.98 36.72 12.50
C VAL A 15 -54.47 38.17 12.64
N SER A 16 -54.09 38.80 11.52
CA SER A 16 -55.02 39.62 10.72
C SER A 16 -54.39 40.09 9.40
N ALA A 17 -55.21 40.17 8.37
CA ALA A 17 -54.90 40.55 6.99
C ALA A 17 -55.29 42.00 6.66
N ASN A 18 -55.01 42.38 5.41
CA ASN A 18 -55.46 43.56 4.62
C ASN A 18 -54.63 44.85 4.76
N ALA A 19 -54.33 45.62 3.69
CA ALA A 19 -54.69 45.53 2.27
C ALA A 19 -53.92 46.59 1.42
N ARG A 20 -53.72 46.28 0.12
CA ARG A 20 -53.83 47.15 -1.10
C ARG A 20 -52.82 48.34 -1.23
N VAL A 21 -52.34 48.82 -2.40
CA VAL A 21 -52.75 48.74 -3.83
C VAL A 21 -51.70 49.44 -4.74
N THR A 22 -51.50 48.92 -5.98
CA THR A 22 -51.05 49.57 -7.26
C THR A 22 -49.63 50.17 -7.39
N ALA A 23 -48.94 50.24 -8.55
CA ALA A 23 -49.28 50.19 -10.00
C ALA A 23 -48.04 49.72 -10.82
N ARG A 24 -48.16 48.82 -11.81
CA ARG A 24 -48.07 49.04 -13.30
C ARG A 24 -46.86 49.90 -13.78
N LYS A 25 -45.88 49.28 -14.45
CA LYS A 25 -45.64 49.20 -15.92
C LYS A 25 -44.90 50.42 -16.49
N ASP A 26 -43.71 50.21 -17.07
CA ASP A 26 -43.26 50.74 -18.38
C ASP A 26 -41.87 50.11 -18.72
N VAL A 27 -41.78 49.22 -19.72
CA VAL A 27 -41.48 49.43 -21.16
C VAL A 27 -39.97 49.56 -21.44
N ASP A 28 -39.41 48.42 -21.87
CA ASP A 28 -38.69 48.17 -23.13
C ASP A 28 -37.58 49.10 -23.67
N ASN A 29 -36.68 48.47 -24.43
CA ASN A 29 -35.66 49.02 -25.34
C ASN A 29 -34.31 49.54 -24.78
N ARG A 30 -33.28 48.68 -24.85
CA ARG A 30 -32.17 48.86 -25.82
C ARG A 30 -31.21 47.66 -25.82
N ALA A 31 -31.57 46.64 -26.60
CA ALA A 31 -30.61 45.73 -27.20
C ALA A 31 -30.30 46.22 -28.63
N GLN A 32 -29.06 45.99 -29.07
CA GLN A 32 -28.55 46.14 -30.45
C GLN A 32 -28.25 47.56 -30.95
N ARG A 33 -26.94 47.89 -31.01
CA ARG A 33 -26.27 48.20 -32.29
C ARG A 33 -24.75 48.36 -32.11
N GLN A 34 -24.05 47.73 -33.06
CA GLN A 34 -22.72 48.02 -33.61
C GLN A 34 -21.48 47.37 -32.97
N ALA A 35 -21.10 46.27 -33.60
CA ALA A 35 -19.73 45.80 -33.75
C ALA A 35 -18.94 46.71 -34.73
N ARG A 36 -17.68 47.04 -34.38
CA ARG A 36 -16.56 47.12 -35.35
C ARG A 36 -15.20 47.14 -34.63
N VAL A 37 -14.53 45.98 -34.67
CA VAL A 37 -13.08 45.70 -34.82
C VAL A 37 -12.08 46.80 -34.42
N THR A 38 -11.20 46.49 -33.45
CA THR A 38 -9.72 46.68 -33.55
C THR A 38 -8.99 45.92 -32.44
N THR A 39 -8.23 44.89 -32.86
CA THR A 39 -6.90 44.41 -32.40
C THR A 39 -6.22 45.12 -31.22
N SER A 40 -5.38 44.54 -30.36
CA SER A 40 -4.88 43.17 -30.08
C SER A 40 -3.89 43.32 -28.91
N ARG A 41 -4.08 42.64 -27.78
CA ARG A 41 -3.01 42.28 -26.83
C ARG A 41 -3.54 41.29 -25.79
N GLY A 42 -3.88 40.09 -26.26
CA GLY A 42 -4.12 38.95 -25.38
C GLY A 42 -2.78 38.39 -24.91
N LYS A 43 -2.51 38.50 -23.61
CA LYS A 43 -1.55 37.65 -22.91
C LYS A 43 -1.95 36.20 -23.19
N ARG A 44 -1.11 35.45 -23.90
CA ARG A 44 -1.23 33.99 -23.99
C ARG A 44 -0.82 33.42 -22.65
N THR A 45 -1.79 33.04 -21.82
CA THR A 45 -1.62 32.01 -20.81
C THR A 45 -1.34 30.70 -21.56
N VAL A 46 -0.12 30.20 -21.43
CA VAL A 46 0.28 28.88 -21.93
C VAL A 46 -0.31 27.87 -20.95
N GLU A 47 -1.46 27.29 -21.28
CA GLU A 47 -2.06 26.20 -20.52
C GLU A 47 -1.27 24.90 -20.79
N THR A 48 -0.41 24.51 -19.86
CA THR A 48 0.35 23.26 -19.93
C THR A 48 -0.57 22.08 -19.63
N ARG A 49 -0.89 21.30 -20.66
CA ARG A 49 -1.07 19.85 -20.52
C ARG A 49 0.31 19.33 -20.09
N ALA A 50 0.43 18.64 -18.97
CA ALA A 50 1.68 17.93 -18.70
C ALA A 50 1.80 16.87 -19.80
N ASN A 51 2.66 17.11 -20.78
CA ASN A 51 2.94 16.11 -21.78
C ASN A 51 3.67 14.97 -21.07
N ALA A 52 3.28 13.71 -21.29
CA ALA A 52 3.95 12.56 -20.69
C ALA A 52 5.48 12.63 -20.86
N SER A 53 5.94 13.09 -22.03
CA SER A 53 7.35 13.34 -22.34
C SER A 53 8.05 14.35 -21.42
N GLU A 54 7.35 15.36 -20.90
CA GLU A 54 7.94 16.32 -19.94
C GLU A 54 8.11 15.70 -18.55
N ILE A 55 7.18 14.82 -18.15
CA ILE A 55 7.23 14.12 -16.88
C ILE A 55 8.31 13.03 -16.92
N ASP A 56 8.45 12.34 -18.04
CA ASP A 56 9.50 11.33 -18.25
C ASP A 56 10.90 11.99 -18.19
N ALA A 57 11.10 13.11 -18.90
CA ALA A 57 12.36 13.86 -18.82
C ALA A 57 12.64 14.40 -17.40
N MET A 58 11.59 14.79 -16.67
CA MET A 58 11.72 15.20 -15.28
C MET A 58 12.15 14.03 -14.38
N ASN A 59 11.57 12.84 -14.59
CA ASN A 59 11.94 11.64 -13.84
C ASN A 59 13.40 11.22 -14.10
N GLU A 60 13.86 11.28 -15.36
CA GLU A 60 15.27 11.02 -15.70
C GLU A 60 16.21 11.98 -14.97
N ASN A 61 15.85 13.27 -14.89
CA ASN A 61 16.63 14.27 -14.16
C ASN A 61 16.65 14.02 -12.64
N PHE A 62 15.60 13.43 -12.09
CA PHE A 62 15.51 13.10 -10.66
C PHE A 62 16.29 11.87 -10.24
N ALA A 63 16.72 11.02 -11.17
CA ALA A 63 17.49 9.79 -10.85
C ALA A 63 18.80 10.05 -10.08
N SER A 64 19.31 11.28 -10.11
CA SER A 64 20.53 11.70 -9.39
C SER A 64 20.27 12.73 -8.28
N GLN A 65 19.01 13.05 -7.98
CA GLN A 65 18.65 14.09 -7.04
C GLN A 65 18.26 13.56 -5.66
N THR A 66 18.52 14.37 -4.65
CA THR A 66 18.11 14.08 -3.27
C THR A 66 16.60 14.26 -3.09
N PRO A 67 15.98 13.63 -2.07
CA PRO A 67 14.56 13.84 -1.75
C PRO A 67 14.19 15.32 -1.58
N LEU A 68 15.09 16.12 -1.00
CA LEU A 68 14.90 17.57 -0.84
C LEU A 68 14.79 18.29 -2.18
N GLN A 69 15.67 17.99 -3.13
CA GLN A 69 15.64 18.62 -4.47
C GLN A 69 14.39 18.22 -5.26
N ILE A 70 13.97 16.95 -5.16
CA ILE A 70 12.73 16.47 -5.78
C ILE A 70 11.53 17.20 -5.20
N MET A 71 11.47 17.32 -3.87
CA MET A 71 10.41 18.07 -3.17
C MET A 71 10.38 19.55 -3.57
N ASP A 72 11.55 20.19 -3.62
CA ASP A 72 11.68 21.59 -4.01
C ASP A 72 11.16 21.84 -5.43
N ALA A 73 11.57 21.00 -6.39
CA ALA A 73 11.13 21.07 -7.77
C ALA A 73 9.62 20.79 -7.93
N ALA A 74 9.08 19.84 -7.17
CA ALA A 74 7.66 19.50 -7.20
C ALA A 74 6.80 20.67 -6.68
N LEU A 75 7.18 21.25 -5.53
CA LEU A 75 6.48 22.39 -4.92
C LEU A 75 6.59 23.65 -5.80
N GLU A 76 7.76 23.92 -6.38
CA GLU A 76 7.95 25.04 -7.31
C GLU A 76 7.05 24.92 -8.54
N LYS A 77 6.96 23.71 -9.13
CA LYS A 77 6.21 23.50 -10.38
C LYS A 77 4.70 23.48 -10.20
N PHE A 78 4.20 22.87 -9.11
CA PHE A 78 2.78 22.61 -8.95
C PHE A 78 2.08 23.48 -7.89
N GLY A 79 2.84 24.11 -6.99
CA GLY A 79 2.32 25.02 -5.96
C GLY A 79 1.10 24.44 -5.22
N ASP A 80 0.04 25.23 -5.13
CA ASP A 80 -1.22 24.87 -4.45
C ASP A 80 -1.95 23.66 -5.08
N GLY A 81 -1.62 23.30 -6.32
CA GLY A 81 -2.15 22.12 -7.00
C GLY A 81 -1.51 20.80 -6.54
N LEU A 82 -0.50 20.86 -5.66
CA LEU A 82 0.17 19.70 -5.08
C LEU A 82 -0.16 19.53 -3.60
N ALA A 83 -0.35 18.28 -3.18
CA ALA A 83 -0.46 17.93 -1.77
C ALA A 83 0.30 16.64 -1.44
N ILE A 84 0.85 16.60 -0.23
CA ILE A 84 1.58 15.46 0.32
C ILE A 84 0.58 14.51 0.97
N ALA A 85 0.57 13.25 0.55
CA ALA A 85 -0.19 12.20 1.23
C ALA A 85 0.60 11.75 2.46
N PHE A 86 0.00 11.91 3.64
CA PHE A 86 0.58 11.49 4.91
C PHE A 86 -0.27 10.39 5.55
N SER A 87 0.32 9.21 5.74
CA SER A 87 -0.36 8.04 6.30
C SER A 87 -0.24 7.92 7.82
N GLY A 88 0.58 8.76 8.46
CA GLY A 88 0.81 8.72 9.90
C GLY A 88 1.83 7.67 10.32
N ALA A 89 2.83 7.43 9.47
CA ALA A 89 3.92 6.48 9.66
C ALA A 89 5.28 7.17 9.42
N GLU A 90 6.27 6.46 8.87
CA GLU A 90 7.60 6.99 8.58
C GLU A 90 7.61 8.03 7.42
N ASP A 91 6.50 8.11 6.67
CA ASP A 91 6.30 9.07 5.59
C ASP A 91 6.14 10.53 6.08
N VAL A 92 6.13 10.77 7.40
CA VAL A 92 6.34 12.12 7.99
C VAL A 92 7.65 12.76 7.52
N ALA A 93 8.62 11.96 7.08
CA ALA A 93 9.85 12.45 6.44
C ALA A 93 9.57 13.39 5.26
N LEU A 94 8.49 13.15 4.48
CA LEU A 94 8.12 14.02 3.37
C LEU A 94 7.68 15.41 3.82
N ILE A 95 6.97 15.50 4.95
CA ILE A 95 6.58 16.77 5.56
C ILE A 95 7.82 17.52 6.04
N GLN A 96 8.76 16.80 6.67
CA GLN A 96 10.03 17.38 7.09
C GLN A 96 10.85 17.92 5.90
N TYR A 97 10.93 17.17 4.79
CA TYR A 97 11.57 17.66 3.56
C TYR A 97 10.84 18.88 2.98
N ALA A 98 9.51 18.87 2.94
CA ALA A 98 8.73 20.00 2.48
C ALA A 98 9.00 21.26 3.31
N ALA A 99 9.04 21.12 4.64
CA ALA A 99 9.36 22.23 5.54
C ALA A 99 10.75 22.82 5.29
N LEU A 100 11.74 21.98 4.98
CA LEU A 100 13.12 22.42 4.67
C LEU A 100 13.23 23.21 3.36
N THR A 101 12.28 23.06 2.43
CA THR A 101 12.26 23.88 1.20
C THR A 101 11.91 25.36 1.46
N GLY A 102 11.28 25.66 2.60
CA GLY A 102 10.75 26.98 2.91
C GLY A 102 9.57 27.42 2.04
N LYS A 103 9.04 26.55 1.17
CA LYS A 103 7.89 26.83 0.31
C LYS A 103 6.58 26.48 1.00
N PRO A 104 5.44 27.10 0.63
CA PRO A 104 4.12 26.64 1.06
C PRO A 104 3.85 25.21 0.58
N TYR A 105 3.24 24.39 1.43
CA TYR A 105 2.87 23.02 1.08
C TYR A 105 1.55 22.63 1.74
N ARG A 106 0.88 21.64 1.15
CA ARG A 106 -0.39 21.08 1.64
C ARG A 106 -0.17 19.62 2.03
N VAL A 107 -0.86 19.18 3.07
CA VAL A 107 -0.82 17.79 3.55
C VAL A 107 -2.25 17.27 3.67
N PHE A 108 -2.48 16.04 3.23
CA PHE A 108 -3.75 15.35 3.45
C PHE A 108 -3.52 13.94 3.99
N SER A 109 -4.49 13.45 4.75
CA SER A 109 -4.46 12.11 5.35
C SER A 109 -5.79 11.39 5.12
N LEU A 110 -5.72 10.10 4.83
CA LEU A 110 -6.90 9.25 4.68
C LEU A 110 -7.28 8.67 6.04
N ASP A 111 -8.31 9.22 6.66
CA ASP A 111 -8.86 8.66 7.88
C ASP A 111 -9.88 7.58 7.53
N THR A 112 -9.47 6.32 7.69
CA THR A 112 -10.33 5.16 7.41
C THR A 112 -11.38 4.92 8.49
N GLY A 113 -11.31 5.64 9.61
CA GLY A 113 -12.07 5.41 10.84
C GLY A 113 -11.62 4.17 11.61
N ARG A 114 -10.48 3.57 11.23
CA ARG A 114 -9.93 2.33 11.82
C ARG A 114 -8.41 2.40 11.99
N LEU A 115 -7.85 3.61 12.08
CA LEU A 115 -6.43 3.83 12.36
C LEU A 115 -6.12 3.52 13.84
N ASN A 116 -4.84 3.37 14.16
CA ASN A 116 -4.43 3.23 15.56
C ASN A 116 -4.61 4.58 16.28
N PRO A 117 -4.95 4.58 17.59
CA PRO A 117 -4.94 5.80 18.40
C PRO A 117 -3.61 6.58 18.28
N GLU A 118 -2.48 5.88 18.31
CA GLU A 118 -1.14 6.48 18.17
C GLU A 118 -0.94 7.19 16.82
N THR A 119 -1.63 6.75 15.76
CA THR A 119 -1.63 7.43 14.46
C THR A 119 -2.35 8.79 14.53
N TYR A 120 -3.47 8.88 15.28
CA TYR A 120 -4.15 10.15 15.50
C TYR A 120 -3.34 11.10 16.37
N GLU A 121 -2.69 10.58 17.41
CA GLU A 121 -1.78 11.35 18.25
C GLU A 121 -0.60 11.90 17.45
N LEU A 122 -0.05 11.12 16.52
CA LEU A 122 0.98 11.60 15.60
C LEU A 122 0.45 12.73 14.71
N PHE A 123 -0.76 12.63 14.15
CA PHE A 123 -1.32 13.70 13.34
C PHE A 123 -1.39 15.03 14.10
N ASP A 124 -1.87 15.01 15.35
CA ASP A 124 -1.91 16.18 16.22
C ASP A 124 -0.49 16.72 16.53
N LYS A 125 0.47 15.83 16.85
CA LYS A 125 1.88 16.21 17.05
C LYS A 125 2.49 16.87 15.81
N VAL A 126 2.22 16.33 14.62
CA VAL A 126 2.73 16.85 13.34
C VAL A 126 2.12 18.21 13.02
N GLU A 127 0.81 18.40 13.18
CA GLU A 127 0.19 19.72 12.98
C GLU A 127 0.83 20.79 13.88
N LYS A 128 1.03 20.47 15.16
CA LYS A 128 1.65 21.38 16.13
C LYS A 128 3.13 21.64 15.84
N HIS A 129 3.88 20.61 15.48
CA HIS A 129 5.31 20.71 15.22
C HIS A 129 5.62 21.55 13.98
N PHE A 130 4.87 21.34 12.89
CA PHE A 130 5.10 22.03 11.62
C PHE A 130 4.25 23.30 11.43
N GLY A 131 3.27 23.56 12.32
CA GLY A 131 2.36 24.69 12.20
C GLY A 131 1.42 24.58 10.99
N ILE A 132 1.04 23.36 10.62
CA ILE A 132 0.20 23.07 9.44
C ILE A 132 -1.19 22.57 9.85
N LYS A 133 -2.08 22.51 8.86
CA LYS A 133 -3.39 21.84 8.98
C LYS A 133 -3.46 20.70 7.99
N ILE A 134 -3.73 19.50 8.49
CA ILE A 134 -3.87 18.30 7.68
C ILE A 134 -5.31 18.26 7.14
N GLU A 135 -5.44 18.04 5.84
CA GLU A 135 -6.74 17.84 5.19
C GLU A 135 -7.18 16.38 5.38
N TYR A 136 -8.01 16.10 6.39
CA TYR A 136 -8.52 14.75 6.67
C TYR A 136 -9.61 14.34 5.67
N CYS A 137 -9.40 13.20 5.01
CA CYS A 137 -10.31 12.62 4.03
C CYS A 137 -11.00 11.40 4.65
N PHE A 138 -12.31 11.50 4.89
CA PHE A 138 -13.12 10.45 5.49
C PHE A 138 -13.89 9.63 4.44
N PRO A 139 -14.21 8.35 4.71
CA PRO A 139 -15.07 7.57 3.85
C PRO A 139 -16.52 8.04 3.90
N GLU A 140 -17.24 7.77 2.81
CA GLU A 140 -18.66 8.06 2.72
C GLU A 140 -19.44 7.16 3.71
N ALA A 141 -20.27 7.79 4.54
CA ALA A 141 -20.88 7.13 5.69
C ALA A 141 -21.85 6.02 5.29
N GLN A 142 -22.63 6.20 4.22
CA GLN A 142 -23.57 5.19 3.76
C GLN A 142 -22.84 3.95 3.23
N ALA A 143 -21.80 4.13 2.41
CA ALA A 143 -20.99 3.02 1.90
C ALA A 143 -20.31 2.22 3.02
N VAL A 144 -19.90 2.87 4.12
CA VAL A 144 -19.40 2.17 5.30
C VAL A 144 -20.50 1.40 6.01
N LYS A 145 -21.68 1.99 6.20
CA LYS A 145 -22.83 1.34 6.84
C LYS A 145 -23.26 0.10 6.08
N ASP A 146 -23.37 0.20 4.75
CA ASP A 146 -23.78 -0.91 3.89
C ASP A 146 -22.81 -2.09 4.03
N LEU A 147 -21.51 -1.82 3.87
CA LEU A 147 -20.45 -2.84 4.03
C LEU A 147 -20.50 -3.51 5.42
N VAL A 148 -20.63 -2.72 6.49
CA VAL A 148 -20.59 -3.25 7.86
C VAL A 148 -21.87 -3.99 8.24
N ASN A 149 -23.04 -3.53 7.80
CA ASN A 149 -24.31 -4.20 8.09
C ASN A 149 -24.44 -5.54 7.36
N GLU A 150 -23.86 -5.64 6.15
CA GLU A 150 -23.87 -6.87 5.36
C GLU A 150 -22.79 -7.86 5.81
N LYS A 151 -21.55 -7.39 6.00
CA LYS A 151 -20.37 -8.27 6.16
C LYS A 151 -19.65 -8.13 7.51
N GLY A 152 -20.15 -7.29 8.41
CA GLY A 152 -19.55 -7.04 9.72
C GLY A 152 -18.31 -6.14 9.68
N LEU A 153 -17.65 -6.01 10.84
CA LEU A 153 -16.54 -5.06 11.06
C LEU A 153 -15.16 -5.57 10.59
N PHE A 154 -15.08 -6.84 10.18
CA PHE A 154 -13.83 -7.58 9.95
C PHE A 154 -13.86 -8.46 8.69
N SER A 155 -14.76 -8.17 7.73
CA SER A 155 -14.90 -8.94 6.48
C SER A 155 -13.58 -9.15 5.72
N PHE A 156 -12.62 -8.22 5.85
CA PHE A 156 -11.32 -8.31 5.23
C PHE A 156 -10.46 -9.51 5.66
N TYR A 157 -10.75 -10.17 6.79
CA TYR A 157 -10.07 -11.41 7.15
C TYR A 157 -10.55 -12.62 6.35
N GLU A 158 -11.76 -12.56 5.79
CA GLU A 158 -12.39 -13.65 5.04
C GLU A 158 -12.37 -13.36 3.54
N ASP A 159 -12.72 -12.13 3.15
CA ASP A 159 -12.86 -11.69 1.76
C ASP A 159 -11.59 -11.02 1.19
N GLY A 160 -10.58 -10.83 2.04
CA GLY A 160 -9.42 -10.00 1.74
C GLY A 160 -9.70 -8.50 1.86
N HIS A 161 -8.63 -7.71 1.92
CA HIS A 161 -8.69 -6.30 2.32
C HIS A 161 -9.26 -5.36 1.25
N LYS A 162 -9.32 -5.79 0.00
CA LYS A 162 -9.54 -4.93 -1.17
C LYS A 162 -10.88 -4.18 -1.13
N GLU A 163 -11.97 -4.84 -0.74
CA GLU A 163 -13.30 -4.21 -0.66
C GLU A 163 -13.34 -3.14 0.43
N CYS A 164 -12.93 -3.49 1.65
CA CYS A 164 -12.86 -2.57 2.78
C CYS A 164 -11.95 -1.37 2.48
N CYS A 165 -10.76 -1.61 1.91
CA CYS A 165 -9.88 -0.53 1.47
C CYS A 165 -10.48 0.27 0.32
N GLY A 166 -11.22 -0.37 -0.58
CA GLY A 166 -11.97 0.30 -1.64
C GLY A 166 -12.90 1.38 -1.08
N VAL A 167 -13.72 1.00 -0.12
CA VAL A 167 -14.67 1.90 0.56
C VAL A 167 -13.96 2.93 1.43
N ARG A 168 -13.03 2.49 2.28
CA ARG A 168 -12.45 3.32 3.34
C ARG A 168 -11.27 4.18 2.93
N LYS A 169 -10.58 3.82 1.84
CA LYS A 169 -9.30 4.40 1.46
C LYS A 169 -9.28 4.86 -0.01
N VAL A 170 -9.63 3.98 -0.95
CA VAL A 170 -9.53 4.27 -2.39
C VAL A 170 -10.57 5.31 -2.83
N LYS A 171 -11.85 5.15 -2.43
CA LYS A 171 -12.91 6.12 -2.74
C LYS A 171 -12.60 7.54 -2.20
N PRO A 172 -12.28 7.75 -0.91
CA PRO A 172 -11.95 9.08 -0.42
C PRO A 172 -10.67 9.63 -1.02
N LEU A 173 -9.66 8.79 -1.30
CA LEU A 173 -8.48 9.23 -2.02
C LEU A 173 -8.83 9.75 -3.41
N ARG A 174 -9.63 9.01 -4.20
CA ARG A 174 -10.02 9.44 -5.55
C ARG A 174 -10.73 10.81 -5.51
N ALA A 175 -11.62 11.01 -4.54
CA ALA A 175 -12.30 12.30 -4.36
C ALA A 175 -11.33 13.44 -3.99
N LYS A 176 -10.27 13.14 -3.20
CA LYS A 176 -9.23 14.12 -2.87
C LYS A 176 -8.35 14.43 -4.09
N LEU A 177 -7.85 13.41 -4.77
CA LEU A 177 -6.94 13.55 -5.92
C LEU A 177 -7.61 14.26 -7.10
N SER A 178 -8.93 14.10 -7.30
CA SER A 178 -9.67 14.86 -8.32
C SER A 178 -9.71 16.38 -8.07
N THR A 179 -9.14 16.87 -6.96
CA THR A 179 -8.97 18.30 -6.67
C THR A 179 -7.53 18.79 -6.89
N LEU A 180 -6.59 17.89 -7.25
CA LEU A 180 -5.16 18.15 -7.33
C LEU A 180 -4.63 17.94 -8.74
N THR A 181 -3.52 18.60 -9.08
CA THR A 181 -2.76 18.35 -10.31
C THR A 181 -1.54 17.47 -10.07
N ALA A 182 -1.05 17.42 -8.82
CA ALA A 182 0.02 16.52 -8.42
C ALA A 182 -0.14 16.05 -6.96
N TRP A 183 0.51 14.96 -6.60
CA TRP A 183 0.57 14.48 -5.23
C TRP A 183 1.91 13.79 -4.93
N VAL A 184 2.29 13.78 -3.66
CA VAL A 184 3.54 13.18 -3.18
C VAL A 184 3.21 11.99 -2.28
N THR A 185 3.91 10.87 -2.45
CA THR A 185 3.76 9.68 -1.61
C THR A 185 5.09 9.16 -1.07
N GLY A 186 5.06 8.51 0.09
CA GLY A 186 6.24 7.94 0.74
C GLY A 186 6.64 6.56 0.22
N GLN A 187 6.23 6.20 -1.01
CA GLN A 187 6.53 4.89 -1.58
C GLN A 187 8.04 4.77 -1.88
N ARG A 188 8.65 3.70 -1.36
CA ARG A 188 10.08 3.38 -1.60
C ARG A 188 10.24 2.01 -2.25
N LYS A 189 11.36 1.80 -2.95
CA LYS A 189 11.70 0.52 -3.59
C LYS A 189 11.97 -0.57 -2.56
N ASP A 190 12.57 -0.22 -1.42
CA ASP A 190 12.96 -1.18 -0.38
C ASP A 190 11.79 -1.74 0.44
N GLN A 191 10.62 -1.07 0.40
CA GLN A 191 9.45 -1.46 1.18
C GLN A 191 8.86 -2.80 0.76
N SER A 192 8.92 -3.18 -0.52
CA SER A 192 8.38 -4.46 -0.98
C SER A 192 9.41 -5.20 -1.85
N PRO A 193 9.97 -6.33 -1.40
CA PRO A 193 10.83 -7.16 -2.21
C PRO A 193 10.09 -7.71 -3.46
N GLY A 194 10.14 -6.98 -4.58
CA GLY A 194 9.69 -7.48 -5.88
C GLY A 194 8.48 -6.87 -6.55
N THR A 195 7.62 -6.14 -5.84
CA THR A 195 6.47 -5.44 -6.42
C THR A 195 6.74 -3.94 -6.63
N ARG A 196 7.84 -3.41 -6.06
CA ARG A 196 8.19 -1.98 -6.08
C ARG A 196 9.57 -1.65 -6.66
N ASN A 197 10.25 -2.60 -7.31
CA ASN A 197 11.60 -2.38 -7.86
C ASN A 197 11.68 -1.29 -8.94
N GLU A 198 10.55 -0.85 -9.48
CA GLU A 198 10.45 0.12 -10.58
C GLU A 198 9.63 1.36 -10.20
N VAL A 199 9.56 1.73 -8.92
CA VAL A 199 8.87 2.98 -8.53
C VAL A 199 9.68 4.18 -9.03
N PRO A 200 9.16 5.02 -9.94
CA PRO A 200 9.87 6.21 -10.40
C PRO A 200 9.75 7.35 -9.38
N ALA A 201 10.72 8.27 -9.39
CA ALA A 201 10.70 9.47 -8.55
C ALA A 201 9.56 10.42 -8.95
N CYS A 202 9.20 10.44 -10.23
CA CYS A 202 8.07 11.18 -10.78
C CYS A 202 7.42 10.37 -11.91
N GLN A 203 6.09 10.33 -11.97
CA GLN A 203 5.35 9.76 -13.09
C GLN A 203 4.00 10.42 -13.25
N VAL A 204 3.42 10.29 -14.43
CA VAL A 204 1.97 10.46 -14.57
C VAL A 204 1.29 9.34 -13.77
N ASP A 205 0.31 9.68 -12.95
CA ASP A 205 -0.38 8.68 -12.12
C ASP A 205 -1.12 7.67 -13.02
N PRO A 206 -0.83 6.37 -12.91
CA PRO A 206 -1.42 5.36 -13.78
C PRO A 206 -2.83 4.94 -13.37
N VAL A 207 -3.31 5.34 -12.19
CA VAL A 207 -4.58 4.86 -11.59
C VAL A 207 -5.59 5.98 -11.38
N PHE A 208 -5.13 7.15 -10.96
CA PHE A 208 -5.98 8.26 -10.53
C PHE A 208 -5.92 9.44 -11.48
N GLU A 209 -7.05 10.15 -11.54
CA GLU A 209 -7.20 11.37 -12.33
C GLU A 209 -7.17 12.59 -11.39
N GLY A 210 -6.64 13.69 -11.91
CA GLY A 210 -6.50 14.95 -11.21
C GLY A 210 -7.61 15.94 -11.55
N ALA A 211 -7.43 17.19 -11.14
CA ALA A 211 -8.39 18.28 -11.29
C ALA A 211 -8.85 18.57 -12.73
N LYS A 212 -8.03 18.21 -13.72
CA LYS A 212 -8.37 18.38 -15.14
C LYS A 212 -9.23 17.24 -15.70
N GLY A 213 -9.37 16.13 -14.98
CA GLY A 213 -10.06 14.92 -15.43
C GLY A 213 -9.36 14.20 -16.58
N GLY A 214 -9.65 12.91 -16.72
CA GLY A 214 -9.10 12.03 -17.76
C GLY A 214 -7.69 11.52 -17.47
N ALA A 215 -7.31 10.45 -18.17
CA ALA A 215 -5.98 9.85 -18.07
C ALA A 215 -4.88 10.88 -18.36
N GLY A 216 -3.84 10.90 -17.52
CA GLY A 216 -2.73 11.84 -17.66
C GLY A 216 -2.87 13.16 -16.90
N SER A 217 -3.97 13.36 -16.16
CA SER A 217 -4.26 14.63 -15.50
C SER A 217 -3.63 14.82 -14.11
N LEU A 218 -3.02 13.77 -13.55
CA LEU A 218 -2.40 13.78 -12.22
C LEU A 218 -0.94 13.33 -12.31
N VAL A 219 -0.05 14.04 -11.63
CA VAL A 219 1.37 13.66 -11.50
C VAL A 219 1.64 13.13 -10.10
N LYS A 220 2.31 11.98 -9.99
CA LYS A 220 2.69 11.34 -8.73
C LYS A 220 4.20 11.45 -8.53
N PHE A 221 4.58 11.97 -7.36
CA PHE A 221 5.98 12.04 -6.91
C PHE A 221 6.25 11.01 -5.81
N ASN A 222 7.42 10.37 -5.87
CA ASN A 222 7.96 9.47 -4.83
C ASN A 222 9.39 9.90 -4.47
N PRO A 223 9.58 11.01 -3.71
CA PRO A 223 10.91 11.54 -3.40
C PRO A 223 11.81 10.58 -2.64
N LEU A 224 11.23 9.63 -1.91
CA LEU A 224 11.93 8.61 -1.14
C LEU A 224 12.19 7.32 -1.93
N THR A 225 12.01 7.33 -3.26
CA THR A 225 12.01 6.08 -4.05
C THR A 225 13.27 5.23 -3.86
N ASP A 226 14.44 5.88 -3.85
CA ASP A 226 15.75 5.23 -3.68
C ASP A 226 16.27 5.26 -2.24
N ALA A 227 15.52 5.88 -1.32
CA ALA A 227 15.90 5.91 0.09
C ALA A 227 15.63 4.56 0.75
N THR A 228 16.61 4.06 1.49
CA THR A 228 16.46 2.91 2.37
C THR A 228 15.72 3.31 3.65
N SER A 229 15.11 2.32 4.31
CA SER A 229 14.46 2.47 5.60
C SER A 229 15.42 3.06 6.63
N GLN A 230 16.68 2.61 6.62
CA GLN A 230 17.71 3.12 7.52
C GLN A 230 17.97 4.62 7.29
N GLU A 231 18.10 5.07 6.05
CA GLU A 231 18.32 6.49 5.72
C GLU A 231 17.13 7.36 6.13
N VAL A 232 15.90 6.88 5.94
CA VAL A 232 14.69 7.56 6.41
C VAL A 232 14.70 7.72 7.93
N TRP A 233 15.01 6.64 8.66
CA TRP A 233 15.09 6.65 10.11
C TRP A 233 16.23 7.51 10.66
N ASP A 234 17.40 7.51 10.01
CA ASP A 234 18.52 8.37 10.37
C ASP A 234 18.14 9.84 10.18
N PHE A 235 17.53 10.17 9.06
CA PHE A 235 17.04 11.52 8.78
C PHE A 235 16.04 12.00 9.83
N LEU A 236 14.99 11.22 10.12
CA LEU A 236 13.97 11.58 11.11
C LEU A 236 14.56 11.82 12.50
N ARG A 237 15.52 10.97 12.91
CA ARG A 237 16.21 11.10 14.21
C ARG A 237 17.09 12.34 14.28
N VAL A 238 17.89 12.59 13.25
CA VAL A 238 18.78 13.78 13.18
C VAL A 238 17.96 15.06 13.17
N MET A 239 16.81 15.07 12.49
CA MET A 239 15.91 16.22 12.41
C MET A 239 15.05 16.41 13.66
N GLY A 240 14.99 15.44 14.58
CA GLY A 240 14.11 15.49 15.75
C GLY A 240 12.62 15.51 15.37
N THR A 241 12.27 14.92 14.23
CA THR A 241 10.90 14.89 13.71
C THR A 241 10.03 13.95 14.55
N PRO A 242 8.79 14.34 14.95
CA PRO A 242 7.90 13.43 15.66
C PRO A 242 7.55 12.22 14.80
N VAL A 243 7.61 11.03 15.40
CA VAL A 243 7.29 9.75 14.75
C VAL A 243 6.20 9.00 15.51
N ASN A 244 5.61 7.99 14.88
CA ASN A 244 4.55 7.18 15.49
C ASN A 244 5.13 6.32 16.63
N GLU A 245 4.53 6.35 17.82
CA GLU A 245 4.99 5.57 18.98
C GLU A 245 4.91 4.05 18.75
N LEU A 246 4.09 3.59 17.80
CA LEU A 246 4.07 2.18 17.41
C LEU A 246 5.41 1.67 16.89
N HIS A 247 6.27 2.54 16.36
CA HIS A 247 7.60 2.14 15.92
C HIS A 247 8.46 1.62 17.09
N GLU A 248 8.25 2.13 18.31
CA GLU A 248 8.90 1.62 19.53
C GLU A 248 8.32 0.27 19.98
N LYS A 249 7.15 -0.12 19.45
CA LYS A 249 6.45 -1.37 19.74
C LYS A 249 6.67 -2.43 18.65
N GLY A 250 7.66 -2.25 17.78
CA GLY A 250 8.02 -3.21 16.72
C GLY A 250 7.19 -3.10 15.43
N TYR A 251 6.38 -2.05 15.27
CA TYR A 251 5.69 -1.78 14.01
C TYR A 251 6.63 -1.07 13.05
N VAL A 252 7.07 -1.76 11.99
CA VAL A 252 7.87 -1.13 10.93
C VAL A 252 6.98 -0.46 9.88
N SER A 253 6.04 -1.21 9.29
CA SER A 253 5.01 -0.65 8.40
C SER A 253 3.71 -0.43 9.15
N ILE A 254 3.15 0.79 9.11
CA ILE A 254 1.91 1.13 9.82
C ILE A 254 0.73 1.29 8.84
N GLY A 255 -0.44 0.82 9.25
CA GLY A 255 -1.69 0.98 8.52
C GLY A 255 -2.87 1.07 9.49
N CYS A 256 -4.05 0.59 9.06
CA CYS A 256 -5.19 0.47 9.96
C CYS A 256 -4.90 -0.55 11.07
N ALA A 257 -5.40 -0.29 12.28
CA ALA A 257 -5.21 -1.11 13.46
C ALA A 257 -5.51 -2.61 13.22
N PRO A 258 -6.65 -3.00 12.62
CA PRO A 258 -6.97 -4.43 12.46
C PRO A 258 -6.21 -5.10 11.31
N CYS A 259 -5.41 -4.37 10.52
CA CYS A 259 -4.70 -4.92 9.36
C CYS A 259 -3.20 -4.69 9.45
N THR A 260 -2.70 -4.35 10.64
CA THR A 260 -1.29 -4.09 10.92
C THR A 260 -0.87 -4.79 12.21
N ARG A 261 0.28 -5.47 12.19
CA ARG A 261 0.92 -6.10 13.36
C ARG A 261 2.42 -5.77 13.39
N PRO A 262 3.10 -5.84 14.55
CA PRO A 262 4.54 -5.70 14.59
C PRO A 262 5.23 -6.86 13.86
N VAL A 263 6.48 -6.65 13.47
CA VAL A 263 7.33 -7.68 12.86
C VAL A 263 8.48 -8.05 13.81
N LEU A 264 8.97 -9.28 13.69
CA LEU A 264 10.12 -9.75 14.46
C LEU A 264 11.44 -9.16 13.92
N PRO A 265 12.52 -9.15 14.72
CA PRO A 265 13.83 -8.76 14.22
C PRO A 265 14.22 -9.54 12.96
N GLY A 266 14.54 -8.83 11.89
CA GLY A 266 14.95 -9.41 10.60
C GLY A 266 13.81 -9.82 9.64
N GLN A 267 12.55 -9.77 10.08
CA GLN A 267 11.39 -9.93 9.19
C GLN A 267 11.21 -8.71 8.29
N GLN A 268 10.66 -8.92 7.09
CA GLN A 268 10.39 -7.83 6.16
C GLN A 268 9.24 -6.94 6.64
N GLU A 269 9.32 -5.64 6.39
CA GLU A 269 8.37 -4.65 6.92
C GLU A 269 6.91 -4.89 6.49
N ARG A 270 6.69 -5.49 5.30
CA ARG A 270 5.36 -5.80 4.76
C ARG A 270 4.73 -7.05 5.37
N GLU A 271 5.50 -7.90 6.06
CA GLU A 271 4.97 -9.08 6.76
C GLU A 271 4.04 -8.69 7.93
N GLY A 272 4.13 -7.44 8.39
CA GLY A 272 3.20 -6.85 9.34
C GLY A 272 1.85 -6.45 8.75
N ARG A 273 1.65 -6.56 7.42
CA ARG A 273 0.50 -6.01 6.69
C ARG A 273 -0.25 -7.13 5.98
N TRP A 274 -1.57 -7.19 6.19
CA TRP A 274 -2.44 -8.20 5.55
C TRP A 274 -1.83 -9.61 5.62
N TRP A 275 -1.34 -9.97 6.81
CA TRP A 275 -0.51 -11.17 7.01
C TRP A 275 -1.24 -12.48 6.75
N TRP A 276 -2.56 -12.44 6.61
CA TRP A 276 -3.42 -13.57 6.27
C TRP A 276 -3.65 -13.72 4.76
N GLU A 277 -3.23 -12.75 3.93
CA GLU A 277 -3.35 -12.79 2.48
C GLU A 277 -2.03 -13.24 1.82
N ASP A 278 -2.13 -13.63 0.56
CA ASP A 278 -0.98 -14.02 -0.26
C ASP A 278 -0.06 -12.86 -0.60
N ALA A 279 1.24 -13.12 -0.67
CA ALA A 279 2.25 -12.09 -0.94
C ALA A 279 1.99 -11.29 -2.25
N SER A 280 1.39 -11.93 -3.27
CA SER A 280 0.97 -11.26 -4.51
C SER A 280 -0.20 -10.29 -4.34
N ASP A 281 -1.02 -10.48 -3.31
CA ASP A 281 -2.21 -9.69 -3.03
C ASP A 281 -2.00 -8.63 -1.95
N LYS A 282 -0.86 -8.66 -1.24
CA LYS A 282 -0.49 -7.70 -0.19
C LYS A 282 -0.15 -6.30 -0.69
N GLU A 283 -0.38 -5.91 -1.94
CA GLU A 283 -0.20 -4.52 -2.36
C GLU A 283 -1.44 -3.68 -2.10
N CYS A 284 -1.21 -2.46 -1.62
CA CYS A 284 -2.32 -1.55 -1.40
C CYS A 284 -2.93 -1.16 -2.75
N GLY A 285 -4.26 -1.26 -2.88
CA GLY A 285 -4.98 -0.82 -4.08
C GLY A 285 -4.78 0.65 -4.49
N LEU A 286 -4.03 1.46 -3.72
CA LEU A 286 -3.58 2.79 -4.13
C LEU A 286 -2.45 2.78 -5.17
N HIS A 287 -1.73 1.67 -5.33
CA HIS A 287 -0.50 1.62 -6.13
C HIS A 287 -0.50 0.47 -7.14
N SER A 288 -1.68 -0.12 -7.40
CA SER A 288 -1.84 -1.28 -8.28
C SER A 288 -1.43 -1.04 -9.73
N GLY A 289 -1.35 0.22 -10.18
CA GLY A 289 -0.96 0.59 -11.55
C GLY A 289 0.54 0.51 -11.85
N ASN A 290 1.39 0.31 -10.84
CA ASN A 290 2.83 0.09 -11.05
C ASN A 290 3.17 -1.37 -11.39
N LEU A 291 2.18 -2.27 -11.37
CA LEU A 291 2.31 -3.63 -11.87
C LEU A 291 1.98 -3.57 -13.37
N SER A 292 2.96 -3.70 -14.26
CA SER A 292 2.69 -3.59 -15.70
C SER A 292 1.67 -4.65 -16.15
N ALA A 293 0.75 -4.26 -17.04
CA ALA A 293 -0.17 -5.19 -17.70
C ALA A 293 0.60 -6.28 -18.49
N GLU A 294 1.83 -5.96 -18.92
CA GLU A 294 2.79 -6.89 -19.52
C GLU A 294 3.35 -7.90 -18.52
N ALA A 295 3.56 -7.53 -17.25
CA ALA A 295 3.95 -8.48 -16.20
C ALA A 295 2.81 -9.44 -15.87
N LYS A 296 1.55 -8.99 -15.98
CA LYS A 296 0.35 -9.81 -15.80
C LYS A 296 0.09 -10.73 -17.01
N ALA A 297 0.23 -10.21 -18.23
CA ALA A 297 0.09 -11.01 -19.46
C ALA A 297 1.26 -12.00 -19.67
N ALA A 298 2.48 -11.64 -19.25
CA ALA A 298 3.64 -12.55 -19.27
C ALA A 298 3.54 -13.64 -18.19
N GLN A 299 2.79 -13.41 -17.11
CA GLN A 299 2.48 -14.42 -16.10
C GLN A 299 1.52 -15.47 -16.67
N ASP A 300 0.50 -15.05 -17.42
CA ASP A 300 -0.46 -15.95 -18.07
C ASP A 300 0.14 -16.71 -19.28
N ALA A 301 1.08 -16.10 -20.01
CA ALA A 301 1.74 -16.73 -21.17
C ALA A 301 2.88 -17.71 -20.80
N ARG A 302 3.49 -17.58 -19.62
CA ARG A 302 4.58 -18.46 -19.13
C ARG A 302 4.10 -19.83 -18.64
N GLU A 303 2.80 -20.00 -18.40
CA GLU A 303 2.21 -21.28 -17.99
C GLU A 303 2.38 -22.40 -19.04
N ALA A 304 2.80 -22.11 -20.28
CA ALA A 304 2.88 -23.13 -21.34
C ALA A 304 4.27 -23.77 -21.53
N THR A 305 5.37 -23.16 -21.08
CA THR A 305 6.73 -23.60 -21.43
C THR A 305 7.74 -23.27 -20.33
N GLU A 306 7.98 -24.11 -19.33
CA GLU A 306 9.02 -23.77 -18.35
C GLU A 306 9.90 -24.91 -17.87
N GLU A 307 11.20 -24.57 -17.81
CA GLU A 307 12.22 -25.28 -17.08
C GLU A 307 11.92 -25.34 -15.59
N ASP A 308 12.21 -26.47 -14.97
CA ASP A 308 11.96 -26.69 -13.54
C ASP A 308 12.90 -25.86 -12.63
N LEU A 309 12.50 -25.58 -11.39
CA LEU A 309 13.31 -24.83 -10.41
C LEU A 309 14.00 -25.74 -9.40
N PHE A 310 14.96 -25.20 -8.65
CA PHE A 310 15.70 -25.92 -7.60
C PHE A 310 16.35 -27.20 -8.15
N LYS A 311 17.23 -27.06 -9.16
CA LYS A 311 17.83 -28.19 -9.88
C LYS A 311 19.10 -28.74 -9.20
N ASN A 312 19.48 -28.19 -8.05
CA ASN A 312 20.63 -28.66 -7.27
C ASN A 312 20.46 -30.13 -6.80
N SER A 313 21.56 -30.90 -6.80
CA SER A 313 21.59 -32.33 -6.42
C SER A 313 21.17 -32.65 -4.98
N LYS A 314 21.20 -31.67 -4.07
CA LYS A 314 20.80 -31.76 -2.66
C LYS A 314 19.31 -31.49 -2.45
N VAL A 315 18.60 -31.01 -3.47
CA VAL A 315 17.16 -30.74 -3.39
C VAL A 315 16.42 -31.84 -4.13
N HIS A 316 15.73 -32.70 -3.39
CA HIS A 316 15.03 -33.86 -3.97
C HIS A 316 13.60 -33.51 -4.36
N ALA A 317 13.21 -33.83 -5.59
CA ALA A 317 11.82 -33.67 -6.05
C ALA A 317 10.92 -34.74 -5.41
N LEU A 318 9.77 -34.32 -4.90
CA LEU A 318 8.74 -35.23 -4.39
C LEU A 318 7.58 -35.36 -5.37
N THR A 319 7.02 -36.57 -5.43
CA THR A 319 5.68 -36.79 -5.98
C THR A 319 4.61 -36.46 -4.95
N ARG A 320 3.35 -36.37 -5.38
CA ARG A 320 2.20 -36.21 -4.46
C ARG A 320 2.18 -37.29 -3.38
N ALA A 321 2.40 -38.54 -3.77
CA ALA A 321 2.43 -39.67 -2.85
C ALA A 321 3.55 -39.55 -1.81
N ASP A 322 4.69 -38.96 -2.16
CA ASP A 322 5.81 -38.79 -1.22
C ASP A 322 5.52 -37.69 -0.20
N ILE A 323 4.97 -36.54 -0.63
CA ILE A 323 4.66 -35.44 0.28
C ILE A 323 3.42 -35.73 1.15
N GLU A 324 2.47 -36.51 0.63
CA GLU A 324 1.32 -37.00 1.40
C GLU A 324 1.76 -37.95 2.51
N LYS A 325 2.67 -38.90 2.22
CA LYS A 325 3.30 -39.71 3.27
C LYS A 325 4.02 -38.86 4.30
N LEU A 326 4.82 -37.89 3.85
CA LEU A 326 5.54 -36.99 4.75
C LEU A 326 4.57 -36.18 5.62
N LYS A 327 3.38 -35.84 5.14
CA LYS A 327 2.35 -35.17 5.95
C LYS A 327 1.75 -36.09 7.01
N ASP A 328 1.43 -37.32 6.65
CA ASP A 328 0.64 -38.25 7.47
C ASP A 328 1.50 -39.12 8.41
N GLU A 329 2.82 -38.98 8.33
CA GLU A 329 3.75 -39.63 9.26
C GLU A 329 3.45 -39.25 10.72
N ALA A 330 3.21 -40.28 11.53
CA ALA A 330 2.96 -40.12 12.97
C ALA A 330 4.13 -39.43 13.68
N THR A 331 5.36 -39.67 13.22
CA THR A 331 6.57 -38.92 13.61
C THR A 331 7.60 -39.01 12.48
N HIS A 332 8.24 -37.91 12.11
CA HIS A 332 9.24 -37.92 11.05
C HIS A 332 10.55 -38.60 11.47
N ALA A 333 11.13 -39.42 10.60
CA ALA A 333 12.40 -40.12 10.86
C ALA A 333 13.62 -39.19 10.78
N GLU A 334 13.54 -38.16 9.94
CA GLU A 334 14.57 -37.16 9.68
C GLU A 334 13.93 -35.77 9.57
N THR A 335 14.70 -34.72 9.88
CA THR A 335 14.20 -33.35 9.70
C THR A 335 14.23 -33.01 8.22
N THR A 336 13.05 -32.79 7.64
CA THR A 336 12.88 -32.49 6.22
C THR A 336 12.30 -31.10 6.04
N ILE A 337 12.90 -30.28 5.18
CA ILE A 337 12.34 -29.01 4.75
C ILE A 337 11.87 -29.13 3.29
N ALA A 338 10.63 -28.71 3.04
CA ALA A 338 10.00 -28.77 1.73
C ALA A 338 9.65 -27.37 1.23
N VAL A 339 9.95 -27.10 -0.05
CA VAL A 339 9.43 -25.93 -0.76
C VAL A 339 8.31 -26.37 -1.71
N LEU A 340 7.11 -25.84 -1.50
CA LEU A 340 6.00 -25.89 -2.43
C LEU A 340 6.18 -24.72 -3.42
N TYR A 341 6.30 -25.02 -4.70
CA TYR A 341 6.63 -24.03 -5.72
C TYR A 341 5.85 -24.21 -7.02
N ALA A 342 5.90 -23.16 -7.84
CA ALA A 342 5.50 -23.18 -9.23
C ALA A 342 6.65 -22.60 -10.07
N PRO A 343 7.04 -23.23 -11.21
CA PRO A 343 8.12 -22.70 -12.04
C PRO A 343 7.92 -21.25 -12.49
N TRP A 344 6.67 -20.86 -12.76
CA TRP A 344 6.32 -19.54 -13.29
C TRP A 344 6.38 -18.44 -12.22
N CYS A 345 6.45 -18.83 -10.95
CA CYS A 345 6.44 -17.91 -9.85
C CYS A 345 7.80 -17.22 -9.71
N LYS A 346 7.84 -15.91 -10.00
CA LYS A 346 9.04 -15.08 -9.84
C LYS A 346 9.61 -15.13 -8.41
N PHE A 347 8.78 -15.33 -7.39
CA PHE A 347 9.23 -15.49 -6.01
C PHE A 347 9.96 -16.83 -5.80
N CYS A 348 9.48 -17.92 -6.41
CA CYS A 348 10.20 -19.21 -6.42
C CYS A 348 11.54 -19.10 -7.16
N GLN A 349 11.55 -18.43 -8.32
CA GLN A 349 12.77 -18.19 -9.10
C GLN A 349 13.84 -17.44 -8.28
N ARG A 350 13.42 -16.40 -7.53
CA ARG A 350 14.34 -15.64 -6.67
C ARG A 350 14.80 -16.40 -5.44
N MET A 351 13.93 -17.21 -4.85
CA MET A 351 14.26 -18.05 -3.70
C MET A 351 15.27 -19.16 -4.07
N GLN A 352 15.32 -19.57 -5.34
CA GLN A 352 16.11 -20.72 -5.80
C GLN A 352 17.54 -20.73 -5.23
N GLY A 353 18.31 -19.67 -5.45
CA GLY A 353 19.70 -19.63 -4.96
C GLY A 353 19.80 -19.71 -3.43
N GLY A 354 18.90 -19.07 -2.70
CA GLY A 354 18.87 -19.13 -1.23
C GLY A 354 18.56 -20.53 -0.70
N TYR A 355 17.59 -21.21 -1.32
CA TYR A 355 17.20 -22.56 -0.92
C TYR A 355 18.27 -23.60 -1.28
N GLU A 356 18.86 -23.49 -2.48
CA GLU A 356 19.94 -24.38 -2.92
C GLU A 356 21.20 -24.19 -2.06
N ASN A 357 21.57 -22.95 -1.72
CA ASN A 357 22.68 -22.68 -0.80
C ASN A 357 22.41 -23.22 0.61
N ALA A 358 21.18 -23.10 1.11
CA ALA A 358 20.81 -23.71 2.39
C ALA A 358 20.94 -25.24 2.34
N ALA A 359 20.50 -25.87 1.25
CA ALA A 359 20.62 -27.31 1.07
C ALA A 359 22.08 -27.77 1.10
N GLU A 360 22.98 -27.09 0.39
CA GLU A 360 24.40 -27.41 0.40
C GLU A 360 25.03 -27.31 1.80
N ASN A 361 24.64 -26.28 2.57
CA ASN A 361 25.21 -26.02 3.89
C ASN A 361 24.63 -26.91 5.00
N LEU A 362 23.35 -27.27 4.90
CA LEU A 362 22.60 -27.92 5.99
C LEU A 362 22.34 -29.40 5.75
N SER A 363 22.41 -29.90 4.52
CA SER A 363 22.35 -31.35 4.27
C SER A 363 23.47 -32.15 4.96
N PRO A 364 24.74 -31.67 5.01
CA PRO A 364 25.78 -32.32 5.82
C PRO A 364 25.47 -32.37 7.32
N LYS A 365 24.59 -31.48 7.80
CA LYS A 365 24.12 -31.43 9.19
C LYS A 365 22.87 -32.28 9.45
N GLY A 366 22.47 -33.12 8.49
CA GLY A 366 21.34 -34.04 8.63
C GLY A 366 19.97 -33.44 8.32
N ILE A 367 19.90 -32.31 7.60
CA ILE A 367 18.64 -31.73 7.12
C ILE A 367 18.39 -32.13 5.67
N LYS A 368 17.24 -32.76 5.43
CA LYS A 368 16.83 -33.13 4.07
C LYS A 368 16.08 -31.99 3.40
N PHE A 369 16.51 -31.62 2.20
CA PHE A 369 15.86 -30.59 1.39
C PHE A 369 15.07 -31.24 0.26
N VAL A 370 13.80 -30.87 0.16
CA VAL A 370 12.90 -31.38 -0.89
C VAL A 370 12.14 -30.25 -1.57
N LYS A 371 11.65 -30.51 -2.78
CA LYS A 371 10.79 -29.62 -3.55
C LYS A 371 9.54 -30.35 -4.00
N PHE A 372 8.41 -29.66 -3.98
CA PHE A 372 7.14 -30.17 -4.48
C PHE A 372 6.51 -29.13 -5.40
N ARG A 373 6.31 -29.51 -6.67
CA ARG A 373 5.66 -28.65 -7.65
C ARG A 373 4.16 -28.69 -7.37
N ALA A 374 3.63 -27.61 -6.81
CA ALA A 374 2.27 -27.56 -6.29
C ALA A 374 1.31 -26.71 -7.16
N ASP A 375 1.68 -26.44 -8.41
CA ASP A 375 0.82 -25.76 -9.39
C ASP A 375 -0.12 -26.75 -10.11
N ARG A 376 -0.95 -26.25 -11.02
CA ARG A 376 -1.87 -27.04 -11.86
C ARG A 376 -2.75 -27.97 -11.01
N ASP A 377 -2.74 -29.27 -11.31
CA ASP A 377 -3.59 -30.30 -10.71
C ASP A 377 -3.31 -30.50 -9.21
N GLU A 378 -2.15 -30.06 -8.71
CA GLU A 378 -1.78 -30.19 -7.29
C GLU A 378 -2.17 -28.97 -6.46
N LYS A 379 -2.64 -27.88 -7.07
CA LYS A 379 -2.89 -26.59 -6.39
C LYS A 379 -3.98 -26.69 -5.33
N GLU A 380 -5.17 -27.17 -5.70
CA GLU A 380 -6.31 -27.24 -4.78
C GLU A 380 -6.05 -28.24 -3.65
N TRP A 381 -5.47 -29.40 -3.98
CA TRP A 381 -5.07 -30.38 -2.97
C TRP A 381 -4.06 -29.78 -1.99
N SER A 382 -3.06 -29.04 -2.47
CA SER A 382 -2.04 -28.43 -1.61
C SER A 382 -2.60 -27.33 -0.69
N LYS A 383 -3.62 -26.58 -1.14
CA LYS A 383 -4.32 -25.61 -0.29
C LYS A 383 -4.99 -26.30 0.90
N GLU A 384 -5.73 -27.37 0.60
CA GLU A 384 -6.47 -28.14 1.61
C GLU A 384 -5.55 -28.93 2.55
N ASN A 385 -4.40 -29.43 2.04
CA ASN A 385 -3.60 -30.43 2.74
C ASN A 385 -2.29 -29.91 3.32
N LEU A 386 -1.70 -28.88 2.73
CA LEU A 386 -0.36 -28.40 3.03
C LEU A 386 -0.32 -26.90 3.38
N SER A 387 -1.48 -26.31 3.69
CA SER A 387 -1.63 -24.88 4.00
C SER A 387 -0.99 -23.98 2.93
N LEU A 388 -1.07 -24.41 1.66
CA LEU A 388 -0.64 -23.61 0.54
C LEU A 388 -1.60 -22.43 0.39
N GLU A 389 -1.10 -21.23 0.64
CA GLU A 389 -1.82 -20.00 0.32
C GLU A 389 -1.16 -19.42 -0.94
N SER A 390 0.15 -19.13 -0.86
CA SER A 390 0.95 -18.56 -1.95
C SER A 390 2.23 -19.34 -2.24
N PHE A 391 2.82 -19.05 -3.40
CA PHE A 391 4.12 -19.55 -3.80
C PHE A 391 5.27 -18.57 -3.51
N PRO A 392 6.44 -19.06 -3.08
CA PRO A 392 6.65 -20.41 -2.57
C PRO A 392 5.92 -20.58 -1.21
N THR A 393 5.71 -21.80 -0.75
CA THR A 393 5.40 -22.10 0.66
C THR A 393 6.48 -23.03 1.20
N VAL A 394 7.01 -22.76 2.39
CA VAL A 394 8.09 -23.56 2.99
C VAL A 394 7.59 -24.23 4.25
N LEU A 395 7.72 -25.56 4.31
CA LEU A 395 7.27 -26.39 5.41
C LEU A 395 8.46 -27.14 6.01
N LEU A 396 8.58 -27.15 7.33
CA LEU A 396 9.55 -27.95 8.06
C LEU A 396 8.84 -29.11 8.75
N PHE A 397 9.29 -30.33 8.50
CA PHE A 397 8.86 -31.58 9.10
C PHE A 397 9.94 -32.03 10.09
N PRO A 398 9.81 -31.74 11.40
CA PRO A 398 10.88 -31.97 12.37
C PRO A 398 10.99 -33.44 12.75
N LYS A 399 12.21 -33.96 12.84
CA LYS A 399 12.45 -35.33 13.34
C LYS A 399 11.78 -35.57 14.70
N GLY A 400 11.10 -36.71 14.84
CA GLY A 400 10.46 -37.14 16.08
C GLY A 400 9.17 -36.40 16.45
N ARG A 401 8.68 -35.51 15.58
CA ARG A 401 7.42 -34.77 15.75
C ARG A 401 6.45 -35.14 14.62
N SER A 402 5.15 -35.11 14.90
CA SER A 402 4.10 -35.21 13.90
C SER A 402 3.85 -33.85 13.21
N GLY A 403 3.52 -33.91 11.92
CA GLY A 403 3.12 -32.75 11.13
C GLY A 403 4.25 -31.75 10.85
N TYR A 404 3.88 -30.62 10.27
CA TYR A 404 4.83 -29.61 9.83
C TYR A 404 4.67 -28.26 10.54
N VAL A 405 5.71 -27.46 10.45
CA VAL A 405 5.73 -26.04 10.81
C VAL A 405 5.93 -25.24 9.53
N LYS A 406 4.99 -24.34 9.21
CA LYS A 406 5.08 -23.43 8.05
C LYS A 406 6.00 -22.25 8.39
N LEU A 407 6.91 -21.91 7.48
CA LEU A 407 7.70 -20.69 7.57
C LEU A 407 6.78 -19.47 7.41
N GLY A 408 6.72 -18.62 8.43
CA GLY A 408 5.91 -17.39 8.42
C GLY A 408 6.58 -16.18 7.78
N SER A 409 7.88 -16.28 7.46
CA SER A 409 8.70 -15.19 6.92
C SER A 409 8.65 -15.12 5.39
N GLU A 410 8.64 -13.91 4.84
CA GLU A 410 8.83 -13.69 3.39
C GLU A 410 10.30 -13.68 3.00
N ARG A 411 11.20 -13.50 3.97
CA ARG A 411 12.65 -13.63 3.78
C ARG A 411 13.06 -15.11 3.76
N ARG A 412 13.69 -15.54 2.66
CA ARG A 412 13.96 -16.95 2.32
C ARG A 412 15.35 -17.18 1.75
N ASP A 413 16.30 -16.35 2.18
CA ASP A 413 17.73 -16.60 1.97
C ASP A 413 18.22 -17.74 2.87
N ALA A 414 19.46 -18.20 2.62
CA ALA A 414 20.02 -19.35 3.32
C ALA A 414 20.09 -19.16 4.83
N ASP A 415 20.46 -17.96 5.28
CA ASP A 415 20.57 -17.62 6.72
C ASP A 415 19.19 -17.66 7.39
N SER A 416 18.17 -17.10 6.73
CA SER A 416 16.80 -17.11 7.24
C SER A 416 16.24 -18.53 7.37
N LEU A 417 16.54 -19.40 6.39
CA LEU A 417 16.16 -20.82 6.44
C LEU A 417 16.89 -21.56 7.55
N GLN A 418 18.18 -21.29 7.75
CA GLN A 418 18.95 -21.85 8.85
C GLN A 418 18.37 -21.45 10.21
N ILE A 419 18.14 -20.14 10.43
CA ILE A 419 17.54 -19.62 11.67
C ILE A 419 16.19 -20.28 11.93
N PHE A 420 15.35 -20.39 10.90
CA PHE A 420 14.06 -21.05 11.00
C PHE A 420 14.19 -22.51 11.45
N ILE A 421 15.05 -23.30 10.81
CA ILE A 421 15.27 -24.69 11.18
C ILE A 421 15.79 -24.79 12.62
N GLU A 422 16.85 -24.04 12.95
CA GLU A 422 17.48 -24.07 14.28
C GLU A 422 16.53 -23.64 15.39
N SER A 423 15.60 -22.72 15.12
CA SER A 423 14.58 -22.30 16.09
C SER A 423 13.61 -23.41 16.47
N ILE A 424 13.47 -24.44 15.63
CA ILE A 424 12.51 -25.54 15.82
C ILE A 424 13.21 -26.80 16.30
N VAL A 425 14.38 -27.13 15.73
CA VAL A 425 15.09 -28.40 16.00
C VAL A 425 16.31 -28.24 16.90
N GLY A 426 16.65 -27.01 17.30
CA GLY A 426 17.88 -26.69 18.01
C GLY A 426 19.05 -26.43 17.06
N LYS A 427 20.18 -25.96 17.62
CA LYS A 427 21.39 -25.64 16.84
C LYS A 427 21.92 -26.88 16.10
N LEU A 428 22.26 -26.69 14.83
CA LEU A 428 22.74 -27.71 13.90
C LEU A 428 24.26 -27.79 13.80
#